data_AF-A0A5S6PFT9-F1
#
_entry.id   AF-A0A5S6PFT9-F1
#
_cell.length_a   1.000
_cell.length_b   1.000
_cell.length_c   1.000
_cell.angle_alpha   90.00
_cell.angle_beta   90.00
_cell.angle_gamma   90.00
#
_symmetry.space_group_name_H-M   'P 1'
#
loop_
_entity.id
_entity.type
_entity.pdbx_description
1 polymer ?
#
loop_
_entity_poly.entity_id
_entity_poly.type
_entity_poly.pdbx_seq_one_letter_code
_entity_poly.pdbx_strand_id
1 'polypeptide(L)'
;MVDEYICINCCHPSSSLFLKYSDNGIRLTPCSNCGRAVDAYIEYDIVLVIIDLMLQYIEAYRHFLMNTGNNRYCHKLCIIFMLCNAYSKWIRWRIMSGDENAYDLEWEFYECLLQSLLEMASFVIVLALMSLQISATFSVNKTLQTFCIGSYGNVFAVLSVIWHLHLLWSYRILTELFIFISHVQAQRAMYNITLTRSVLVVLMATVISRCVGLLMDLFCFI
;
A
#
# COMPACT_ATOMS: atom_id res chain seq x y z
N MET A 1 -3.54 -27.67 1.77
CA MET A 1 -3.35 -26.71 0.67
C MET A 1 -1.93 -26.21 0.85
N VAL A 2 -1.01 -26.60 -0.04
CA VAL A 2 0.36 -26.09 0.02
C VAL A 2 0.25 -24.61 -0.29
N ASP A 3 0.59 -23.74 0.66
CA ASP A 3 0.75 -22.32 0.36
C ASP A 3 1.89 -22.25 -0.67
N GLU A 4 1.52 -22.07 -1.94
CA GLU A 4 2.49 -21.92 -3.02
C GLU A 4 3.20 -20.58 -2.81
N TYR A 5 4.44 -20.67 -2.38
CA TYR A 5 5.32 -19.52 -2.29
C TYR A 5 5.73 -19.09 -3.68
N ILE A 6 6.14 -17.83 -3.83
CA ILE A 6 6.50 -17.27 -5.12
C ILE A 6 7.92 -16.71 -5.02
N CYS A 7 8.75 -16.98 -6.03
CA CYS A 7 10.07 -16.39 -6.08
C CYS A 7 9.98 -14.85 -6.22
N ILE A 8 10.60 -14.12 -5.29
CA ILE A 8 10.62 -12.65 -5.29
C ILE A 8 11.32 -12.06 -6.52
N ASN A 9 12.18 -12.83 -7.18
CA ASN A 9 12.93 -12.39 -8.37
C ASN A 9 12.13 -12.59 -9.67
N CYS A 10 11.65 -13.81 -9.93
CA CYS A 10 11.09 -14.20 -11.23
C CYS A 10 9.60 -14.56 -11.21
N CYS A 11 8.94 -14.47 -10.06
CA CYS A 11 7.53 -14.86 -9.87
C CYS A 11 7.19 -16.33 -10.20
N HIS A 12 8.19 -17.22 -10.30
CA HIS A 12 7.94 -18.65 -10.45
C HIS A 12 7.46 -19.25 -9.11
N PRO A 13 6.42 -20.11 -9.10
CA PRO A 13 5.96 -20.77 -7.88
C PRO A 13 7.04 -21.69 -7.31
N SER A 14 7.08 -21.82 -5.99
CA SER A 14 7.99 -22.66 -5.22
C SER A 14 7.22 -23.37 -4.11
N SER A 15 7.57 -24.63 -3.84
CA SER A 15 6.95 -25.42 -2.77
C SER A 15 7.45 -25.06 -1.38
N SER A 16 8.67 -24.51 -1.27
CA SER A 16 9.27 -24.08 -0.01
C SER A 16 10.12 -22.83 -0.20
N LEU A 17 10.25 -22.06 0.88
CA LEU A 17 11.14 -20.91 0.96
C LEU A 17 12.54 -21.28 1.46
N PHE A 18 12.60 -22.24 2.39
CA PHE A 18 13.83 -22.75 2.97
C PHE A 18 13.76 -24.27 3.17
N LEU A 19 14.94 -24.88 3.20
CA LEU A 19 15.15 -26.29 3.51
C LEU A 19 15.78 -26.38 4.90
N LYS A 20 15.18 -27.19 5.77
CA LYS A 20 15.75 -27.54 7.08
C LYS A 20 16.44 -28.89 6.96
N TYR A 21 17.75 -28.91 7.12
CA TYR A 21 18.57 -30.12 7.19
C TYR A 21 18.53 -30.71 8.61
N SER A 22 18.78 -32.01 8.75
CA SER A 22 18.79 -32.74 10.03
C SER A 22 19.70 -32.10 11.08
N ASP A 23 20.80 -31.48 10.63
CA ASP A 23 21.86 -30.95 11.48
C ASP A 23 21.56 -29.51 11.94
N ASN A 24 20.28 -29.15 12.06
CA ASN A 24 19.78 -27.79 12.33
C ASN A 24 20.19 -26.72 11.29
N GLY A 25 20.88 -27.10 10.22
CA GLY A 25 21.20 -26.19 9.12
C GLY A 25 19.93 -25.77 8.37
N ILE A 26 19.67 -24.47 8.30
CA ILE A 26 18.63 -23.91 7.44
C ILE A 26 19.34 -23.31 6.22
N ARG A 27 18.86 -23.60 5.01
CA ARG A 27 19.32 -22.95 3.78
C ARG A 27 18.13 -22.48 2.95
N LEU A 28 18.29 -21.36 2.27
CA LEU A 28 17.31 -20.86 1.33
C LEU A 28 17.13 -21.84 0.16
N THR A 29 15.88 -22.05 -0.24
CA THR A 29 15.56 -22.86 -1.41
C THR A 29 15.97 -22.08 -2.68
N PRO A 30 16.80 -22.64 -3.56
CA PRO A 30 17.08 -22.02 -4.86
C PRO A 30 15.85 -22.19 -5.77
N CYS A 31 15.50 -21.11 -6.49
CA CYS A 31 14.41 -21.16 -7.46
C CYS A 31 14.81 -22.00 -8.67
N SER A 32 13.93 -22.90 -9.11
CA SER A 32 14.14 -23.77 -10.28
C SER A 32 14.32 -23.01 -11.59
N ASN A 33 13.74 -21.81 -11.71
CA ASN A 33 13.77 -21.02 -12.93
C ASN A 33 14.98 -20.06 -12.99
N CYS A 34 15.20 -19.26 -11.94
CA CYS A 34 16.26 -18.23 -11.97
C CYS A 34 17.55 -18.61 -11.21
N GLY A 35 17.56 -19.72 -10.47
CA GLY A 35 18.71 -20.18 -9.66
C GLY A 35 19.02 -19.32 -8.43
N ARG A 36 18.39 -18.14 -8.27
CA ARG A 36 18.51 -17.30 -7.08
C ARG A 36 17.65 -17.84 -5.94
N ALA A 37 17.92 -17.41 -4.71
CA ALA A 37 17.06 -17.72 -3.57
C ALA A 37 15.60 -17.31 -3.87
N VAL A 38 14.65 -18.17 -3.51
CA VAL A 38 13.20 -17.91 -3.69
C VAL A 38 12.81 -16.64 -2.95
N ASP A 39 13.28 -16.49 -1.72
CA ASP A 39 13.07 -15.29 -0.91
C ASP A 39 14.22 -15.11 0.10
N ALA A 40 15.07 -14.11 -0.11
CA ALA A 40 16.20 -13.84 0.77
C ALA A 40 15.79 -13.06 2.04
N TYR A 41 14.64 -12.39 2.02
CA TYR A 41 14.22 -11.50 3.11
C TYR A 41 13.80 -12.23 4.38
N ILE A 42 13.60 -13.55 4.31
CA ILE A 42 13.25 -14.39 5.47
C ILE A 42 14.40 -14.45 6.49
N GLU A 43 15.65 -14.32 6.03
CA GLU A 43 16.82 -14.25 6.91
C GLU A 43 17.07 -12.83 7.43
N TYR A 44 16.42 -11.82 6.83
CA TYR A 44 16.67 -10.42 7.17
C TYR A 44 15.78 -9.97 8.33
N ASP A 45 16.31 -9.03 9.11
CA ASP A 45 15.51 -8.32 10.09
C ASP A 45 14.47 -7.44 9.39
N ILE A 46 13.27 -7.32 9.98
CA ILE A 46 12.16 -6.52 9.47
C ILE A 46 12.57 -5.07 9.17
N VAL A 47 13.51 -4.49 9.92
CA VAL A 47 13.99 -3.12 9.67
C VAL A 47 14.65 -3.00 8.30
N LEU A 48 15.46 -3.99 7.91
CA LEU A 48 16.13 -4.00 6.60
C LEU A 48 15.11 -4.20 5.47
N VAL A 49 14.10 -5.06 5.69
CA VAL A 49 13.02 -5.25 4.71
C VAL A 49 12.23 -3.95 4.51
N ILE A 50 11.97 -3.18 5.58
CA ILE A 50 11.29 -1.89 5.50
C ILE A 50 12.13 -0.85 4.75
N ILE A 51 13.44 -0.81 4.95
CA ILE A 51 14.33 0.11 4.20
C ILE A 51 14.25 -0.19 2.70
N ASP A 52 14.36 -1.46 2.31
CA ASP A 52 14.25 -1.87 0.90
C ASP A 52 12.86 -1.56 0.31
N LEU A 53 11.81 -1.72 1.11
CA LEU A 53 10.46 -1.30 0.74
C LEU A 53 10.39 0.22 0.51
N MET A 54 11.01 1.03 1.38
CA MET A 54 11.10 2.50 1.21
C MET A 54 11.91 2.89 -0.03
N LEU A 55 12.93 2.13 -0.38
CA LEU A 55 13.72 2.29 -1.61
C LEU A 55 12.99 1.83 -2.89
N GLN A 56 11.75 1.36 -2.75
CA GLN A 56 10.89 0.93 -3.86
C GLN A 56 11.41 -0.31 -4.59
N TYR A 57 12.13 -1.20 -3.89
CA TYR A 57 12.56 -2.49 -4.43
C TYR A 57 11.39 -3.46 -4.55
N ILE A 58 11.14 -3.94 -5.76
CA ILE A 58 9.97 -4.78 -6.07
C ILE A 58 10.03 -6.13 -5.34
N GLU A 59 11.23 -6.60 -5.02
CA GLU A 59 11.50 -7.83 -4.29
C GLU A 59 10.94 -7.74 -2.86
N ALA A 60 11.11 -6.60 -2.18
CA ALA A 60 10.55 -6.36 -0.85
C ALA A 60 9.01 -6.34 -0.88
N TYR A 61 8.41 -5.71 -1.91
CA TYR A 61 6.96 -5.76 -2.10
C TYR A 61 6.45 -7.19 -2.29
N ARG A 62 7.14 -8.01 -3.10
CA ARG A 62 6.77 -9.42 -3.35
C ARG A 62 6.90 -10.26 -2.09
N HIS A 63 7.93 -10.03 -1.27
CA HIS A 63 8.07 -10.68 0.03
C HIS A 63 6.83 -10.42 0.93
N PHE A 64 6.42 -9.16 1.07
CA PHE A 64 5.27 -8.80 1.92
C PHE A 64 3.91 -9.25 1.35
N LEU A 65 3.74 -9.23 0.02
CA LEU A 65 2.46 -9.55 -0.63
C LEU A 65 2.24 -11.05 -0.83
N MET A 66 3.29 -11.79 -1.19
CA MET A 66 3.16 -13.17 -1.67
C MET A 66 3.67 -14.19 -0.66
N ASN A 67 4.80 -13.94 -0.02
CA ASN A 67 5.48 -14.94 0.82
C ASN A 67 5.20 -14.76 2.31
N THR A 68 4.80 -13.55 2.72
CA THR A 68 4.35 -13.29 4.07
C THR A 68 2.89 -13.74 4.20
N GLY A 69 2.66 -14.95 4.70
CA GLY A 69 1.31 -15.48 5.01
C GLY A 69 0.55 -14.70 6.10
N ASN A 70 1.10 -13.57 6.56
CA ASN A 70 0.65 -12.82 7.72
C ASN A 70 -0.43 -11.79 7.36
N ASN A 71 -1.53 -12.26 6.78
CA ASN A 71 -2.72 -11.44 6.52
C ASN A 71 -3.34 -10.85 7.81
N ARG A 72 -3.01 -11.41 8.99
CA ARG A 72 -3.57 -10.99 10.28
C ARG A 72 -3.20 -9.58 10.71
N TYR A 73 -2.03 -9.05 10.38
CA TYR A 73 -1.68 -7.67 10.79
C TYR A 73 -2.03 -6.64 9.71
N CYS A 74 -2.31 -7.10 8.48
CA CYS A 74 -2.65 -6.22 7.38
C CYS A 74 -3.85 -5.32 7.71
N HIS A 75 -4.95 -5.88 8.22
CA HIS A 75 -6.14 -5.08 8.54
C HIS A 75 -5.88 -3.97 9.58
N LYS A 76 -5.03 -4.24 10.59
CA LYS A 76 -4.67 -3.23 11.60
C LYS A 76 -3.87 -2.09 10.98
N LEU A 77 -2.89 -2.43 10.13
CA LEU A 77 -2.10 -1.44 9.40
C LEU A 77 -2.95 -0.63 8.44
N CYS A 78 -3.92 -1.26 7.74
CA CYS A 78 -4.87 -0.56 6.88
C CYS A 78 -5.64 0.52 7.66
N ILE A 79 -6.15 0.20 8.87
CA ILE A 79 -6.86 1.17 9.71
C ILE A 79 -5.94 2.33 10.10
N ILE A 80 -4.69 2.04 10.47
CA ILE A 80 -3.71 3.09 10.80
C ILE A 80 -3.47 4.00 9.59
N PHE A 81 -3.20 3.44 8.41
CA PHE A 81 -2.97 4.25 7.20
C PHE A 81 -4.17 5.09 6.79
N MET A 82 -5.39 4.59 7.06
CA MET A 82 -6.62 5.33 6.86
C MET A 82 -6.77 6.51 7.80
N LEU A 83 -6.49 6.30 9.09
CA LEU A 83 -6.47 7.38 10.09
C LEU A 83 -5.38 8.40 9.77
N CYS A 84 -4.20 7.97 9.31
CA CYS A 84 -3.14 8.86 8.87
C CYS A 84 -3.57 9.76 7.69
N ASN A 85 -4.29 9.20 6.72
CA ASN A 85 -4.84 9.97 5.60
C ASN A 85 -5.89 10.98 6.09
N ALA A 86 -6.86 10.53 6.88
CA ALA A 86 -7.92 11.38 7.44
C ALA A 86 -7.34 12.52 8.28
N TYR A 87 -6.35 12.22 9.13
CA TYR A 87 -5.64 13.21 9.94
C TYR A 87 -4.90 14.24 9.07
N SER A 88 -4.22 13.80 8.02
CA SER A 88 -3.49 14.70 7.11
C SER A 88 -4.43 15.66 6.37
N LYS A 89 -5.64 15.21 6.02
CA LYS A 89 -6.69 16.07 5.45
C LYS A 89 -7.26 17.04 6.47
N TRP A 90 -7.60 16.55 7.66
CA TRP A 90 -8.15 17.36 8.73
C TRP A 90 -7.22 18.50 9.14
N ILE A 91 -5.92 18.25 9.32
CA ILE A 91 -4.96 19.31 9.61
C ILE A 91 -4.86 20.32 8.47
N ARG A 92 -4.85 19.86 7.22
CA ARG A 92 -4.81 20.75 6.05
C ARG A 92 -6.03 21.65 6.00
N TRP A 93 -7.21 21.09 6.28
CA TRP A 93 -8.45 21.84 6.35
C TRP A 93 -8.41 22.87 7.47
N ARG A 94 -7.96 22.48 8.67
CA ARG A 94 -7.86 23.39 9.81
C ARG A 94 -7.03 24.63 9.54
N ILE A 95 -5.94 24.48 8.77
CA ILE A 95 -5.08 25.60 8.37
C ILE A 95 -5.81 26.57 7.44
N MET A 96 -6.73 26.08 6.62
CA MET A 96 -7.51 26.89 5.68
C MET A 96 -8.71 27.57 6.34
N SER A 97 -9.45 26.84 7.19
CA SER A 97 -10.69 27.33 7.79
C SER A 97 -10.47 28.26 8.98
N GLY A 98 -9.41 28.03 9.76
CA GLY A 98 -9.07 28.87 10.91
C GLY A 98 -10.12 28.90 12.03
N ASP A 99 -11.06 27.96 12.05
CA ASP A 99 -12.14 27.91 13.02
C ASP A 99 -11.67 27.36 14.38
N GLU A 100 -12.16 27.96 15.46
CA GLU A 100 -11.77 27.66 16.85
C GLU A 100 -12.86 26.90 17.63
N ASN A 101 -14.06 26.73 17.06
CA ASN A 101 -15.14 25.99 17.70
C ASN A 101 -14.80 24.50 17.86
N ALA A 102 -14.73 24.02 19.10
CA ALA A 102 -14.32 22.64 19.40
C ALA A 102 -15.26 21.57 18.80
N TYR A 103 -16.58 21.81 18.80
CA TYR A 103 -17.56 20.86 18.26
C TYR A 103 -17.50 20.76 16.74
N ASP A 104 -17.41 21.90 16.06
CA ASP A 104 -17.29 21.96 14.59
C ASP A 104 -16.01 21.24 14.17
N LEU A 105 -14.93 21.41 14.94
CA LEU A 105 -13.65 20.77 14.70
C LEU A 105 -13.67 19.23 14.82
N GLU A 106 -14.41 18.68 15.79
CA GLU A 106 -14.58 17.22 15.92
C GLU A 106 -15.42 16.66 14.77
N TRP A 107 -16.45 17.38 14.35
CA TRP A 107 -17.30 16.98 13.22
C TRP A 107 -16.52 16.95 11.90
N GLU A 108 -15.71 17.98 11.63
CA GLU A 108 -14.83 18.04 10.45
C GLU A 108 -13.87 16.84 10.37
N PHE A 109 -13.41 16.33 11.52
CA PHE A 109 -12.57 15.13 11.54
C PHE A 109 -13.34 13.89 11.05
N TYR A 110 -14.59 13.72 11.47
CA TYR A 110 -15.43 12.60 11.01
C TYR A 110 -15.77 12.71 9.52
N GLU A 111 -15.97 13.92 9.00
CA GLU A 111 -16.14 14.15 7.56
C GLU A 111 -14.88 13.76 6.78
N CYS A 112 -13.70 14.17 7.25
CA CYS A 112 -12.42 13.77 6.66
C CYS A 112 -12.20 12.25 6.70
N LEU A 113 -12.64 11.60 7.77
CA LEU A 113 -12.58 10.14 7.92
C LEU A 113 -13.50 9.45 6.91
N LEU A 114 -14.74 9.92 6.77
CA LEU A 114 -15.70 9.40 5.80
C LEU A 114 -15.22 9.61 4.36
N GLN A 115 -14.72 10.79 4.03
CA GLN A 115 -14.13 11.10 2.74
C GLN A 115 -12.96 10.15 2.43
N SER A 116 -12.09 9.91 3.41
CA SER A 116 -10.96 8.97 3.26
C SER A 116 -11.43 7.53 3.06
N LEU A 117 -12.48 7.08 3.77
CA LEU A 117 -13.09 5.76 3.61
C LEU A 117 -13.65 5.55 2.20
N LEU A 118 -14.34 6.54 1.65
CA LEU A 118 -14.90 6.47 0.29
C LEU A 118 -13.82 6.49 -0.78
N GLU A 119 -12.76 7.29 -0.59
CA GLU A 119 -11.58 7.28 -1.46
C GLU A 119 -10.88 5.91 -1.46
N MET A 120 -10.69 5.30 -0.29
CA MET A 120 -10.12 3.95 -0.20
C MET A 120 -11.03 2.92 -0.87
N ALA A 121 -12.34 2.96 -0.58
CA ALA A 121 -13.29 2.00 -1.13
C ALA A 121 -13.33 2.07 -2.66
N SER A 122 -13.43 3.27 -3.22
CA SER A 122 -13.40 3.49 -4.68
C SER A 122 -12.09 3.01 -5.31
N PHE A 123 -10.94 3.29 -4.67
CA PHE A 123 -9.65 2.82 -5.14
C PHE A 123 -9.55 1.29 -5.15
N VAL A 124 -9.96 0.63 -4.06
CA VAL A 124 -9.98 -0.84 -3.96
C VAL A 124 -10.94 -1.47 -4.97
N ILE A 125 -12.10 -0.86 -5.21
CA ILE A 125 -13.06 -1.32 -6.23
C ILE A 125 -12.42 -1.26 -7.63
N VAL A 126 -11.75 -0.17 -7.98
CA VAL A 126 -11.07 -0.05 -9.29
C VAL A 126 -9.98 -1.12 -9.42
N LEU A 127 -9.17 -1.33 -8.37
CA LEU A 127 -8.16 -2.39 -8.36
C LEU A 127 -8.79 -3.80 -8.49
N ALA A 128 -9.91 -4.04 -7.81
CA ALA A 128 -10.63 -5.31 -7.89
C ALA A 128 -11.12 -5.58 -9.32
N LEU A 129 -11.77 -4.59 -9.96
CA LEU A 129 -12.24 -4.68 -11.34
C LEU A 129 -11.09 -4.93 -12.33
N MET A 130 -9.97 -4.23 -12.16
CA MET A 130 -8.79 -4.44 -13.01
C MET A 130 -8.13 -5.79 -12.76
N SER A 131 -8.10 -6.26 -11.51
CA SER A 131 -7.57 -7.58 -11.18
C SER A 131 -8.39 -8.71 -11.80
N LEU A 132 -9.72 -8.57 -11.87
CA LEU A 132 -10.63 -9.49 -12.55
C LEU A 132 -10.34 -9.58 -14.06
N GLN A 133 -9.91 -8.48 -14.68
CA GLN A 133 -9.52 -8.47 -16.09
C GLN A 133 -8.16 -9.16 -16.35
N ILE A 134 -7.29 -9.21 -15.33
CA ILE A 134 -5.92 -9.72 -15.46
C ILE A 134 -5.82 -11.19 -15.02
N SER A 135 -6.51 -11.57 -13.95
CA SER A 135 -6.50 -12.92 -13.39
C SER A 135 -7.93 -13.38 -13.11
N ALA A 136 -8.26 -14.62 -13.51
CA ALA A 136 -9.53 -15.24 -13.18
C ALA A 136 -9.68 -15.52 -11.67
N THR A 137 -8.58 -15.59 -10.93
CA THR A 137 -8.58 -15.83 -9.48
C THR A 137 -8.69 -14.50 -8.73
N PHE A 138 -9.93 -14.10 -8.44
CA PHE A 138 -10.20 -12.93 -7.62
C PHE A 138 -10.13 -13.27 -6.13
N SER A 139 -9.25 -12.59 -5.40
CA SER A 139 -9.21 -12.63 -3.94
C SER A 139 -9.27 -11.22 -3.39
N VAL A 140 -10.39 -10.91 -2.72
CA VAL A 140 -10.61 -9.61 -2.05
C VAL A 140 -9.49 -9.33 -1.06
N ASN A 141 -9.09 -10.33 -0.27
CA ASN A 141 -8.05 -10.19 0.75
C ASN A 141 -6.71 -9.76 0.15
N LYS A 142 -6.28 -10.41 -0.95
CA LYS A 142 -5.04 -10.06 -1.64
C LYS A 142 -5.09 -8.67 -2.27
N THR A 143 -6.25 -8.29 -2.82
CA THR A 143 -6.46 -6.96 -3.39
C THR A 143 -6.38 -5.88 -2.31
N LEU A 144 -7.02 -6.11 -1.16
CA LEU A 144 -6.95 -5.22 0.01
C LEU A 144 -5.53 -5.11 0.55
N GLN A 145 -4.80 -6.22 0.65
CA GLN A 145 -3.40 -6.23 1.07
C GLN A 145 -2.51 -5.42 0.12
N THR A 146 -2.76 -5.53 -1.18
CA THR A 146 -2.06 -4.75 -2.21
C THR A 146 -2.33 -3.25 -2.05
N PHE A 147 -3.56 -2.87 -1.73
CA PHE A 147 -3.87 -1.49 -1.40
C PHE A 147 -3.11 -1.02 -0.16
N CYS A 148 -3.18 -1.76 0.95
CA CYS A 148 -2.61 -1.31 2.22
C CYS A 148 -1.08 -1.20 2.18
N ILE A 149 -0.40 -2.09 1.46
CA ILE A 149 1.05 -1.98 1.23
C ILE A 149 1.41 -0.80 0.33
N GLY A 150 0.52 -0.32 -0.53
CA GLY A 150 0.74 0.94 -1.25
C GLY A 150 0.52 2.18 -0.38
N SER A 151 -0.40 2.11 0.58
CA SER A 151 -0.83 3.24 1.42
C SER A 151 0.08 3.58 2.60
N TYR A 152 1.16 2.84 2.85
CA TYR A 152 2.09 3.13 3.96
C TYR A 152 2.75 4.51 3.88
N GLY A 153 2.81 5.10 2.67
CA GLY A 153 3.30 6.46 2.46
C GLY A 153 2.53 7.52 3.25
N ASN A 154 1.29 7.24 3.68
CA ASN A 154 0.50 8.11 4.55
C ASN A 154 1.19 8.36 5.90
N VAL A 155 2.04 7.45 6.37
CA VAL A 155 2.85 7.68 7.58
C VAL A 155 3.84 8.83 7.36
N PHE A 156 4.48 8.89 6.18
CA PHE A 156 5.37 10.01 5.85
C PHE A 156 4.61 11.33 5.73
N ALA A 157 3.35 11.30 5.26
CA ALA A 157 2.51 12.50 5.25
C ALA A 157 2.26 13.02 6.68
N VAL A 158 1.99 12.14 7.65
CA VAL A 158 1.83 12.52 9.06
C VAL A 158 3.15 13.03 9.65
N LEU A 159 4.27 12.38 9.38
CA LEU A 159 5.59 12.86 9.80
C LEU A 159 5.90 14.26 9.23
N SER A 160 5.51 14.51 7.98
CA SER A 160 5.61 15.83 7.35
C SER A 160 4.75 16.88 8.07
N VAL A 161 3.64 16.48 8.69
CA VAL A 161 2.83 17.39 9.53
C VAL A 161 3.55 17.71 10.84
N ILE A 162 4.08 16.70 11.52
CA ILE A 162 4.79 16.85 12.81
C ILE A 162 5.99 17.81 12.68
N TRP A 163 6.74 17.73 11.58
CA TRP A 163 7.86 18.64 11.31
C TRP A 163 7.46 19.94 10.61
N HIS A 164 6.17 20.28 10.53
CA HIS A 164 5.67 21.47 9.82
C HIS A 164 6.10 21.59 8.35
N LEU A 165 6.58 20.49 7.74
CA LEU A 165 7.03 20.40 6.35
C LEU A 165 5.85 20.38 5.36
N HIS A 166 4.65 20.04 5.82
CA HIS A 166 3.44 19.96 4.99
C HIS A 166 3.05 21.30 4.32
N LEU A 167 3.54 22.43 4.85
CA LEU A 167 3.36 23.77 4.26
C LEU A 167 4.18 23.96 2.99
N LEU A 168 5.26 23.19 2.82
CA LEU A 168 6.12 23.26 1.65
C LEU A 168 5.54 22.42 0.52
N TRP A 169 5.27 23.07 -0.61
CA TRP A 169 4.76 22.43 -1.83
C TRP A 169 5.62 21.25 -2.29
N SER A 170 6.96 21.37 -2.17
CA SER A 170 7.90 20.33 -2.54
C SER A 170 7.69 19.04 -1.74
N TYR A 171 7.55 19.13 -0.41
CA TYR A 171 7.33 17.98 0.44
C TYR A 171 5.96 17.34 0.21
N ARG A 172 4.92 18.15 0.00
CA ARG A 172 3.58 17.65 -0.34
C ARG A 172 3.60 16.86 -1.64
N ILE A 173 4.22 17.40 -2.70
CA ILE A 173 4.35 16.71 -3.99
C ILE A 173 5.17 15.42 -3.81
N LEU A 174 6.27 15.47 -3.05
CA LEU A 174 7.12 14.31 -2.79
C LEU A 174 6.35 13.17 -2.12
N THR A 175 5.57 13.45 -1.07
CA THR A 175 4.78 12.41 -0.37
C THR A 175 3.69 11.80 -1.26
N GLU A 176 3.03 12.62 -2.08
CA GLU A 176 1.99 12.17 -3.01
C GLU A 176 2.58 11.32 -4.15
N LEU A 177 3.72 11.74 -4.72
CA LEU A 177 4.45 10.94 -5.71
C LEU A 177 4.94 9.63 -5.11
N PHE A 178 5.41 9.65 -3.86
CA PHE A 178 5.83 8.43 -3.18
C PHE A 178 4.67 7.44 -3.02
N ILE A 179 3.51 7.89 -2.53
CA ILE A 179 2.30 7.06 -2.41
C ILE A 179 1.89 6.50 -3.78
N PHE A 180 1.92 7.33 -4.82
CA PHE A 180 1.61 6.89 -6.18
C PHE A 180 2.57 5.78 -6.67
N ILE A 181 3.87 5.98 -6.52
CA ILE A 181 4.89 5.00 -6.91
C ILE A 181 4.73 3.71 -6.10
N SER A 182 4.46 3.81 -4.79
CA SER A 182 4.23 2.65 -3.93
C SER A 182 3.04 1.81 -4.40
N HIS A 183 1.92 2.43 -4.79
CA HIS A 183 0.79 1.70 -5.37
C HIS A 183 1.14 1.05 -6.72
N VAL A 184 1.92 1.73 -7.57
CA VAL A 184 2.40 1.16 -8.83
C VAL A 184 3.26 -0.08 -8.57
N GLN A 185 4.22 -0.01 -7.64
CA GLN A 185 5.07 -1.16 -7.30
C GLN A 185 4.26 -2.29 -6.65
N ALA A 186 3.32 -1.98 -5.76
CA ALA A 186 2.46 -3.00 -5.15
C ALA A 186 1.64 -3.76 -6.20
N GLN A 187 1.07 -3.06 -7.20
CA GLN A 187 0.36 -3.69 -8.32
C GLN A 187 1.26 -4.56 -9.18
N ARG A 188 2.47 -4.07 -9.52
CA ARG A 188 3.47 -4.84 -10.27
C ARG A 188 3.94 -6.08 -9.52
N ALA A 189 4.14 -5.95 -8.22
CA ALA A 189 4.55 -7.04 -7.35
C ALA A 189 3.47 -8.12 -7.30
N MET A 190 2.20 -7.75 -7.14
CA MET A 190 1.09 -8.69 -6.98
C MET A 190 0.73 -9.44 -8.27
N TYR A 191 0.59 -8.73 -9.39
CA TYR A 191 0.05 -9.28 -10.64
C TYR A 191 1.11 -9.52 -11.73
N ASN A 192 2.39 -9.25 -11.44
CA ASN A 192 3.50 -9.36 -12.39
C ASN A 192 3.25 -8.64 -13.73
N ILE A 193 2.59 -7.47 -13.66
CA ILE A 193 2.24 -6.65 -14.83
C ILE A 193 3.38 -5.72 -15.25
N THR A 194 3.36 -5.29 -16.51
CA THR A 194 4.30 -4.30 -17.04
C THR A 194 4.12 -2.95 -16.36
N LEU A 195 5.21 -2.18 -16.28
CA LEU A 195 5.21 -0.85 -15.64
C LEU A 195 4.13 0.08 -16.23
N THR A 196 3.99 0.09 -17.55
CA THR A 196 3.01 0.95 -18.25
C THR A 196 1.58 0.61 -17.83
N ARG A 197 1.23 -0.67 -17.78
CA ARG A 197 -0.10 -1.12 -17.35
C ARG A 197 -0.36 -0.80 -15.88
N SER A 198 0.62 -1.02 -15.00
CA SER A 198 0.47 -0.67 -13.59
C SER A 198 0.28 0.83 -13.37
N VAL A 199 1.01 1.66 -14.11
CA VAL A 199 0.86 3.12 -14.05
C VAL A 199 -0.53 3.53 -14.51
N LEU A 200 -1.04 2.98 -15.63
CA LEU A 200 -2.38 3.28 -16.10
C LEU A 200 -3.47 2.86 -15.10
N VAL A 201 -3.38 1.65 -14.54
CA VAL A 201 -4.36 1.16 -13.55
C VAL A 201 -4.38 2.05 -12.31
N VAL A 202 -3.21 2.37 -11.76
CA VAL A 202 -3.11 3.22 -10.56
C VAL A 202 -3.50 4.66 -10.86
N LEU A 203 -3.20 5.18 -12.04
CA LEU A 203 -3.64 6.50 -12.47
C LEU A 203 -5.17 6.56 -12.57
N MET A 204 -5.82 5.56 -13.16
CA MET A 204 -7.29 5.51 -13.21
C MET A 204 -7.89 5.40 -11.80
N ALA A 205 -7.33 4.55 -10.95
CA ALA A 205 -7.79 4.38 -9.57
C ALA A 205 -7.63 5.66 -8.74
N THR A 206 -6.49 6.34 -8.86
CA THR A 206 -6.24 7.62 -8.16
C THR A 206 -7.17 8.72 -8.68
N VAL A 207 -7.36 8.86 -9.99
CA VAL A 207 -8.28 9.86 -10.55
C VAL A 207 -9.71 9.64 -10.07
N ILE A 208 -10.22 8.40 -10.15
CA ILE A 208 -11.58 8.07 -9.68
C ILE A 208 -11.72 8.34 -8.18
N SER A 209 -10.75 7.90 -7.38
CA SER A 209 -10.73 8.11 -5.95
C SER A 209 -10.74 9.60 -5.60
N ARG A 210 -9.88 10.41 -6.24
CA ARG A 210 -9.87 11.87 -6.06
C ARG A 210 -11.16 12.54 -6.54
N CYS A 211 -11.77 12.07 -7.62
CA CYS A 211 -13.09 12.56 -8.06
C CYS A 211 -14.16 12.31 -7.00
N VAL A 212 -14.18 11.11 -6.38
CA VAL A 212 -15.10 10.82 -5.26
C VAL A 212 -14.82 11.72 -4.07
N GLY A 213 -13.54 11.95 -3.74
CA GLY A 213 -13.14 12.88 -2.68
C GLY A 213 -13.62 14.31 -2.92
N LEU A 214 -13.47 14.83 -4.15
CA LEU A 214 -13.94 16.17 -4.53
C LEU A 214 -15.47 16.27 -4.57
N LEU A 215 -16.17 15.21 -4.96
CA LEU A 215 -17.63 15.17 -4.89
C LEU A 215 -18.10 15.25 -3.44
N MET A 216 -17.44 14.55 -2.51
CA MET A 216 -17.74 14.68 -1.09
C MET A 216 -17.49 16.09 -0.58
N ASP A 217 -16.38 16.71 -0.98
CA ASP A 217 -16.11 18.13 -0.66
C ASP A 217 -17.14 19.08 -1.28
N LEU A 218 -17.82 18.69 -2.37
CA LEU A 218 -18.91 19.51 -2.91
C LEU A 218 -20.22 19.30 -2.13
N PHE A 219 -20.53 18.07 -1.72
CA PHE A 219 -21.77 17.72 -1.04
C PHE A 219 -21.78 18.07 0.45
N CYS A 220 -20.64 17.99 1.14
CA CYS A 220 -20.54 18.35 2.57
C CYS A 220 -20.57 19.87 2.79
N PHE A 221 -20.15 20.65 1.78
CA PHE A 221 -19.98 22.11 1.90
C PHE A 221 -21.02 22.92 1.10
N ILE A 222 -22.20 22.33 0.83
CA ILE A 222 -23.46 23.05 0.50
C ILE A 222 -24.35 23.05 1.74
#